data_AF-A0A519V6B4-F1
#
_entry.id   AF-A0A519V6B4-F1
#
_cell.length_a   1.000
_cell.length_b   1.000
_cell.length_c   1.000
_cell.angle_alpha   90.00
_cell.angle_beta   90.00
_cell.angle_gamma   90.00
#
_symmetry.space_group_name_H-M   'P 1'
#
loop_
_entity.id
_entity.type
_entity.pdbx_description
1 polymer ?
#
loop_
_entity_poly.entity_id
_entity_poly.type
_entity_poly.pdbx_seq_one_letter_code
_entity_poly.pdbx_strand_id
1 'polypeptide(L)'
;MKKYIIPILLLLSVLKVNAQSYKKLADSALKLMWNARDESGYRKSFDLYEKAFNSYPKDVNDLGYYKAAVLAGELKEFDKAFIYLNKLLELNTDLNTTWGSLAGKYTKSEYKNLLSDKRWPAIEARAQKLKTDFFNRLAEKQAEFQVSMLERMDFSKLKTGEEVYQAIKNFNNYNSKKEANYSIKFKVTDSLFTSYYVSLPNNYDPKKRYALMFFL
;
A
#
# COMPACT_ATOMS: atom_id res chain seq x y z
N MET A 1 -7.12 -40.30 -43.63
CA MET A 1 -6.57 -39.28 -42.69
C MET A 1 -7.52 -38.86 -41.55
N LYS A 2 -8.73 -39.40 -41.41
CA LYS A 2 -9.70 -39.00 -40.35
C LYS A 2 -9.77 -39.93 -39.12
N LYS A 3 -9.01 -41.03 -39.07
CA LYS A 3 -9.10 -42.04 -38.01
C LYS A 3 -8.17 -41.82 -36.80
N TYR A 4 -7.32 -40.79 -36.83
CA TYR A 4 -6.40 -40.47 -35.73
C TYR A 4 -6.72 -39.15 -34.99
N ILE A 5 -7.79 -38.44 -35.39
CA ILE A 5 -8.14 -37.14 -34.77
C ILE A 5 -8.92 -37.34 -33.45
N ILE A 6 -9.67 -38.43 -33.33
CA ILE A 6 -10.52 -38.72 -32.17
C ILE A 6 -9.71 -39.13 -30.90
N PRO A 7 -8.62 -39.93 -30.96
CA PRO A 7 -7.84 -40.21 -29.76
C PRO A 7 -6.99 -39.02 -29.27
N ILE A 8 -6.69 -38.03 -30.13
CA ILE A 8 -5.93 -36.82 -29.73
C ILE A 8 -6.79 -35.85 -28.92
N LEU A 9 -8.09 -35.74 -29.23
CA LEU A 9 -9.01 -34.88 -28.46
C LEU A 9 -9.32 -35.42 -27.04
N LEU A 10 -9.25 -36.75 -26.85
CA LEU A 10 -9.46 -37.39 -25.55
C LEU A 10 -8.23 -37.34 -24.62
N LEU A 11 -7.02 -37.09 -25.16
CA LEU A 11 -5.81 -36.86 -24.38
C LEU A 11 -5.70 -35.43 -23.84
N LEU A 12 -6.39 -34.46 -24.46
CA LEU A 12 -6.38 -33.06 -24.03
C LEU A 12 -7.33 -32.77 -22.84
N SER A 13 -8.33 -33.62 -22.60
CA SER A 13 -9.28 -33.44 -21.49
C SER A 13 -8.77 -33.95 -20.13
N VAL A 14 -7.66 -34.70 -20.10
CA VAL A 14 -7.04 -35.20 -18.85
C VAL A 14 -5.99 -34.23 -18.29
N LEU A 15 -5.62 -33.19 -19.04
CA LEU A 15 -4.76 -32.12 -18.57
C LEU A 15 -5.59 -30.99 -17.94
N LYS A 16 -6.37 -31.31 -16.89
CA LYS A 16 -6.60 -30.31 -15.83
C LYS A 16 -5.26 -30.16 -15.08
N VAL A 17 -4.27 -29.57 -15.76
CA VAL A 17 -3.13 -28.99 -15.09
C VAL A 17 -3.75 -27.97 -14.15
N ASN A 18 -3.80 -28.29 -12.86
CA ASN A 18 -3.99 -27.28 -11.83
C ASN A 18 -2.83 -26.31 -12.03
N ALA A 19 -3.04 -25.28 -12.85
CA ALA A 19 -2.02 -24.28 -13.11
C ALA A 19 -1.69 -23.71 -11.73
N GLN A 20 -0.52 -24.10 -11.25
CA GLN A 20 0.08 -23.53 -10.07
C GLN A 20 0.29 -22.05 -10.43
N SER A 21 0.02 -21.17 -9.48
CA SER A 21 0.27 -19.75 -9.63
C SER A 21 1.01 -19.26 -8.39
N TYR A 22 1.66 -18.10 -8.50
CA TYR A 22 2.24 -17.42 -7.35
C TYR A 22 1.23 -17.36 -6.20
N LYS A 23 0.02 -16.84 -6.48
CA LYS A 23 -1.05 -16.69 -5.49
C LYS A 23 -1.38 -18.01 -4.79
N LYS A 24 -1.57 -19.11 -5.52
CA LYS A 24 -1.88 -20.41 -4.91
C LYS A 24 -0.75 -20.92 -3.99
N LEU A 25 0.51 -20.74 -4.40
CA LEU A 25 1.65 -21.15 -3.57
C LEU A 25 1.79 -20.26 -2.34
N ALA A 26 1.72 -18.94 -2.52
CA ALA A 26 1.82 -17.97 -1.43
C ALA A 26 0.68 -18.13 -0.41
N ASP A 27 -0.56 -18.32 -0.86
CA ASP A 27 -1.71 -18.57 0.02
C ASP A 27 -1.52 -19.88 0.82
N SER A 28 -0.99 -20.92 0.17
CA SER A 28 -0.67 -22.19 0.83
C SER A 28 0.46 -22.04 1.85
N ALA A 29 1.51 -21.29 1.50
CA ALA A 29 2.61 -20.97 2.40
C ALA A 29 2.12 -20.21 3.63
N LEU A 30 1.29 -19.18 3.44
CA LEU A 30 0.68 -18.40 4.53
C LEU A 30 -0.19 -19.29 5.44
N LYS A 31 -1.01 -20.16 4.85
CA LYS A 31 -1.82 -21.12 5.63
C LYS A 31 -0.94 -22.07 6.46
N LEU A 32 0.18 -22.55 5.92
CA LEU A 32 1.12 -23.38 6.67
C LEU A 32 1.77 -22.59 7.81
N MET A 33 2.16 -21.34 7.57
CA MET A 33 2.74 -20.46 8.60
C MET A 33 1.79 -20.30 9.79
N TRP A 34 0.51 -20.04 9.55
CA TRP A 34 -0.49 -19.85 10.61
C TRP A 34 -0.82 -21.11 11.39
N ASN A 35 -0.71 -22.29 10.76
CA ASN A 35 -0.96 -23.57 11.42
C ASN A 35 0.31 -24.21 12.01
N ALA A 36 1.47 -23.60 11.80
CA ALA A 36 2.73 -24.10 12.32
C ALA A 36 2.74 -24.00 13.85
N ARG A 37 3.19 -25.09 14.49
CA ARG A 37 3.37 -25.17 15.95
C ARG A 37 4.85 -25.17 16.34
N ASP A 38 5.72 -25.30 15.35
CA ASP A 38 7.16 -25.51 15.50
C ASP A 38 7.93 -25.06 14.24
N GLU A 39 9.25 -25.18 14.31
CA GLU A 39 10.17 -24.86 13.22
C GLU A 39 9.94 -25.73 11.95
N SER A 40 9.43 -26.96 12.09
CA SER A 40 9.14 -27.83 10.94
C SER A 40 7.97 -27.29 10.11
N GLY A 41 6.94 -26.76 10.77
CA GLY A 41 5.84 -26.05 10.11
C GLY A 41 6.34 -24.78 9.41
N TYR A 42 7.20 -24.00 10.06
CA TYR A 42 7.81 -22.81 9.47
C TYR A 42 8.69 -23.14 8.27
N ARG A 43 9.49 -24.21 8.34
CA ARG A 43 10.29 -24.70 7.21
C ARG A 43 9.42 -24.99 5.99
N LYS A 44 8.34 -25.77 6.16
CA LYS A 44 7.44 -26.12 5.05
C LYS A 44 6.78 -24.88 4.43
N SER A 45 6.39 -23.91 5.26
CA SER A 45 5.86 -22.63 4.78
C SER A 45 6.91 -21.86 3.97
N PHE A 46 8.12 -21.76 4.52
CA PHE A 46 9.23 -21.05 3.89
C PHE A 46 9.62 -21.66 2.54
N ASP A 47 9.74 -22.99 2.47
CA ASP A 47 10.08 -23.70 1.22
C ASP A 47 9.01 -23.47 0.13
N LEU A 48 7.73 -23.34 0.51
CA LEU A 48 6.68 -22.98 -0.45
C LEU A 48 6.79 -21.53 -0.94
N TYR A 49 7.17 -20.58 -0.08
CA TYR A 49 7.49 -19.22 -0.52
C TYR A 49 8.68 -19.22 -1.47
N GLU A 50 9.78 -19.91 -1.15
CA GLU A 50 10.96 -19.98 -2.03
C GLU A 50 10.61 -20.62 -3.37
N LYS A 51 9.79 -21.68 -3.37
CA LYS A 51 9.25 -22.27 -4.61
C LYS A 51 8.41 -21.26 -5.41
N ALA A 52 7.57 -20.47 -4.74
CA ALA A 52 6.76 -19.44 -5.39
C ALA A 52 7.63 -18.36 -6.04
N PHE A 53 8.65 -17.89 -5.34
CA PHE A 53 9.55 -16.84 -5.83
C PHE A 53 10.37 -17.33 -7.03
N ASN A 54 10.86 -18.57 -6.99
CA ASN A 54 11.64 -19.15 -8.08
C ASN A 54 10.78 -19.43 -9.32
N SER A 55 9.52 -19.87 -9.12
CA SER A 55 8.63 -20.22 -10.23
C SER A 55 7.94 -19.00 -10.85
N TYR A 56 7.73 -17.93 -10.07
CA TYR A 56 6.97 -16.74 -10.47
C TYR A 56 7.67 -15.44 -10.02
N PRO A 57 8.91 -15.18 -10.43
CA PRO A 57 9.71 -14.06 -9.91
C PRO A 57 9.10 -12.68 -10.20
N LYS A 58 8.27 -12.56 -11.25
CA LYS A 58 7.60 -11.30 -11.64
C LYS A 58 6.33 -11.01 -10.84
N ASP A 59 5.79 -12.01 -10.16
CA ASP A 59 4.50 -11.91 -9.47
C ASP A 59 4.65 -11.74 -7.96
N VAL A 60 5.89 -11.75 -7.44
CA VAL A 60 6.16 -11.66 -6.01
C VAL A 60 5.76 -10.29 -5.49
N ASN A 61 4.92 -10.29 -4.46
CA ASN A 61 4.42 -9.08 -3.82
C ASN A 61 5.09 -8.82 -2.45
N ASP A 62 4.76 -7.68 -1.88
CA ASP A 62 5.21 -7.21 -0.58
C ASP A 62 4.88 -8.21 0.55
N LEU A 63 3.66 -8.75 0.59
CA LEU A 63 3.25 -9.74 1.58
C LEU A 63 4.13 -11.00 1.53
N GLY A 64 4.47 -11.46 0.32
CA GLY A 64 5.37 -12.59 0.11
C GLY A 64 6.74 -12.36 0.72
N TYR A 65 7.43 -11.27 0.32
CA TYR A 65 8.75 -10.95 0.86
C TYR A 65 8.72 -10.71 2.38
N TYR A 66 7.69 -10.04 2.88
CA TYR A 66 7.50 -9.83 4.31
C TYR A 66 7.41 -11.15 5.08
N LYS A 67 6.51 -12.06 4.69
CA LYS A 67 6.36 -13.33 5.43
C LYS A 67 7.56 -14.26 5.27
N ALA A 68 8.20 -14.26 4.10
CA ALA A 68 9.46 -14.98 3.91
C ALA A 68 10.59 -14.43 4.80
N ALA A 69 10.69 -13.11 4.99
CA ALA A 69 11.68 -12.51 5.89
C ALA A 69 11.46 -12.91 7.35
N VAL A 70 10.20 -12.90 7.82
CA VAL A 70 9.84 -13.34 9.18
C VAL A 70 10.19 -14.81 9.38
N LEU A 71 9.79 -15.68 8.46
CA LEU A 71 10.07 -17.12 8.52
C LEU A 71 11.58 -17.40 8.51
N ALA A 72 12.35 -16.74 7.63
CA ALA A 72 13.79 -16.87 7.60
C ALA A 72 14.44 -16.43 8.93
N GLY A 73 13.91 -15.39 9.57
CA GLY A 73 14.34 -14.98 10.92
C GLY A 73 14.03 -16.02 12.01
N GLU A 74 12.84 -16.65 11.98
CA GLU A 74 12.50 -17.75 12.90
C GLU A 74 13.37 -19.00 12.66
N LEU A 75 13.72 -19.28 11.40
CA LEU A 75 14.57 -20.41 11.02
C LEU A 75 16.08 -20.12 11.11
N LYS A 76 16.47 -18.94 11.60
CA LYS A 76 17.86 -18.47 11.73
C LYS A 76 18.63 -18.40 10.40
N GLU A 77 17.93 -18.27 9.27
CA GLU A 77 18.50 -18.01 7.95
C GLU A 77 18.62 -16.51 7.69
N PHE A 78 19.43 -15.83 8.51
CA PHE A 78 19.47 -14.37 8.54
C PHE A 78 19.86 -13.74 7.20
N ASP A 79 20.79 -14.34 6.45
CA ASP A 79 21.18 -13.83 5.13
C ASP A 79 19.99 -13.76 4.17
N LYS A 80 19.16 -14.80 4.14
CA LYS A 80 17.94 -14.80 3.33
C LYS A 80 16.91 -13.81 3.87
N ALA A 81 16.76 -13.72 5.19
CA ALA A 81 15.87 -12.74 5.80
C ALA A 81 16.21 -11.31 5.32
N PHE A 82 17.48 -10.93 5.37
CA PHE A 82 17.93 -9.62 4.89
C PHE A 82 17.81 -9.42 3.37
N ILE A 83 17.97 -10.47 2.56
CA ILE A 83 17.66 -10.41 1.12
C ILE A 83 16.18 -10.05 0.91
N TYR A 84 15.27 -10.74 1.59
CA TYR A 84 13.83 -10.49 1.44
C TYR A 84 13.40 -9.13 2.01
N LEU A 85 14.00 -8.68 3.12
CA LEU A 85 13.78 -7.34 3.66
C LEU A 85 14.18 -6.24 2.68
N ASN A 86 15.32 -6.39 1.99
CA ASN A 86 15.74 -5.42 0.98
C ASN A 86 14.77 -5.39 -0.21
N LYS A 87 14.38 -6.56 -0.73
CA LYS A 87 13.39 -6.67 -1.81
C LYS A 87 12.04 -6.07 -1.42
N LEU A 88 11.60 -6.28 -0.18
CA LEU A 88 10.39 -5.66 0.35
C LEU A 88 10.47 -4.12 0.32
N LEU A 89 11.60 -3.55 0.75
CA LEU A 89 11.80 -2.10 0.73
C LEU A 89 11.94 -1.52 -0.69
N GLU A 90 12.37 -2.32 -1.67
CA GLU A 90 12.42 -1.94 -3.09
C GLU A 90 11.04 -1.84 -3.73
N LEU A 91 10.04 -2.58 -3.23
CA LEU A 91 8.65 -2.51 -3.70
C LEU A 91 7.87 -1.29 -3.18
N ASN A 92 8.51 -0.42 -2.39
CA ASN A 92 7.85 0.75 -1.83
C ASN A 92 7.50 1.77 -2.93
N THR A 93 6.23 2.16 -2.99
CA THR A 93 5.73 3.24 -3.84
C THR A 93 4.83 4.17 -3.02
N ASP A 94 4.31 5.23 -3.64
CA ASP A 94 3.31 6.10 -2.99
C ASP A 94 1.97 5.40 -2.75
N LEU A 95 1.63 4.37 -3.55
CA LEU A 95 0.39 3.59 -3.43
C LEU A 95 0.56 2.32 -2.59
N ASN A 96 1.78 1.78 -2.55
CA ASN A 96 2.12 0.55 -1.84
C ASN A 96 3.25 0.81 -0.84
N THR A 97 2.90 1.08 0.41
CA THR A 97 3.87 1.39 1.46
C THR A 97 4.35 0.12 2.15
N THR A 98 5.64 -0.20 1.99
CA THR A 98 6.20 -1.43 2.55
C THR A 98 6.87 -1.23 3.91
N TRP A 99 7.15 0.02 4.28
CA TRP A 99 7.71 0.38 5.59
C TRP A 99 6.79 0.02 6.76
N GLY A 100 5.48 -0.18 6.54
CA GLY A 100 4.51 -0.47 7.61
C GLY A 100 4.81 -1.76 8.39
N SER A 101 5.36 -2.78 7.73
CA SER A 101 5.77 -4.03 8.39
C SER A 101 7.09 -3.88 9.16
N LEU A 102 7.89 -2.85 8.86
CA LEU A 102 9.25 -2.65 9.41
C LEU A 102 9.37 -1.47 10.38
N ALA A 103 8.38 -0.57 10.40
CA ALA A 103 8.31 0.59 11.28
C ALA A 103 6.98 0.60 12.07
N GLY A 104 6.33 -0.58 12.16
CA GLY A 104 5.02 -0.78 12.75
C GLY A 104 5.09 -1.30 14.19
N LYS A 105 3.91 -1.44 14.81
CA LYS A 105 3.76 -1.88 16.20
C LYS A 105 4.35 -3.28 16.46
N TYR A 106 4.28 -4.16 15.48
CA TYR A 106 4.65 -5.58 15.63
C TYR A 106 6.08 -5.91 15.19
N THR A 107 6.84 -4.92 14.69
CA THR A 107 8.19 -5.14 14.15
C THR A 107 9.12 -5.81 15.17
N LYS A 108 9.13 -5.33 16.43
CA LYS A 108 10.01 -5.90 17.47
C LYS A 108 9.67 -7.37 17.79
N SER A 109 8.40 -7.74 17.76
CA SER A 109 7.98 -9.13 18.03
C SER A 109 8.25 -10.04 16.83
N GLU A 110 7.94 -9.60 15.62
CA GLU A 110 8.07 -10.43 14.42
C GLU A 110 9.52 -10.63 13.99
N TYR A 111 10.38 -9.64 14.21
CA TYR A 111 11.80 -9.70 13.84
C TYR A 111 12.72 -9.84 15.05
N LYS A 112 12.22 -10.32 16.19
CA LYS A 112 12.98 -10.49 17.45
C LYS A 112 14.35 -11.15 17.26
N ASN A 113 14.44 -12.14 16.35
CA ASN A 113 15.67 -12.90 16.07
C ASN A 113 16.67 -12.14 15.17
N LEU A 114 16.24 -11.06 14.52
CA LEU A 114 17.06 -10.23 13.63
C LEU A 114 17.53 -8.94 14.31
N LEU A 115 16.91 -8.49 15.40
CA LEU A 115 17.17 -7.18 16.00
C LEU A 115 18.63 -6.97 16.44
N SER A 116 19.32 -8.05 16.80
CA SER A 116 20.73 -8.02 17.20
C SER A 116 21.72 -8.18 16.03
N ASP A 117 21.24 -8.50 14.82
CA ASP A 117 22.11 -8.59 13.65
C ASP A 117 22.57 -7.18 13.23
N LYS A 118 23.87 -7.04 12.96
CA LYS A 118 24.51 -5.76 12.57
C LYS A 118 23.87 -5.07 11.35
N ARG A 119 23.13 -5.81 10.52
CA ARG A 119 22.44 -5.29 9.32
C ARG A 119 21.08 -4.67 9.67
N TRP A 120 20.48 -5.03 10.80
CA TRP A 120 19.15 -4.57 11.19
C TRP A 120 19.04 -3.04 11.26
N PRO A 121 19.98 -2.29 11.86
CA PRO A 121 19.89 -0.83 11.92
C PRO A 121 19.76 -0.17 10.54
N ALA A 122 20.39 -0.73 9.50
CA ALA A 122 20.30 -0.19 8.15
C ALA A 122 18.91 -0.41 7.52
N ILE A 123 18.30 -1.58 7.75
CA ILE A 123 16.91 -1.87 7.32
C ILE A 123 15.94 -0.93 8.03
N GLU A 124 16.07 -0.79 9.35
CA GLU A 124 15.21 0.06 10.15
C GLU A 124 15.33 1.53 9.73
N ALA A 125 16.54 2.05 9.58
CA ALA A 125 16.76 3.42 9.13
C ALA A 125 16.13 3.69 7.74
N ARG A 126 16.27 2.74 6.81
CA ARG A 126 15.65 2.86 5.47
C ARG A 126 14.11 2.85 5.57
N ALA A 127 13.53 1.97 6.37
CA ALA A 127 12.08 1.94 6.59
C ALA A 127 11.55 3.23 7.23
N GLN A 128 12.24 3.75 8.25
CA GLN A 128 11.88 5.02 8.89
C GLN A 128 11.98 6.19 7.93
N LYS A 129 13.02 6.23 7.09
CA LYS A 129 13.14 7.25 6.05
C LYS A 129 11.94 7.22 5.09
N LEU A 130 11.58 6.04 4.57
CA LEU A 130 10.43 5.90 3.66
C LEU A 130 9.12 6.36 4.31
N LYS A 131 8.93 6.05 5.60
CA LYS A 131 7.78 6.50 6.39
C LYS A 131 7.75 8.02 6.51
N THR A 132 8.86 8.63 6.92
CA THR A 132 8.98 10.09 7.04
C THR A 132 8.72 10.77 5.70
N ASP A 133 9.36 10.30 4.63
CA ASP A 133 9.20 10.85 3.28
C ASP A 133 7.74 10.76 2.81
N PHE A 134 7.03 9.66 3.11
CA PHE A 134 5.61 9.51 2.80
C PHE A 134 4.74 10.56 3.52
N PHE A 135 4.93 10.74 4.83
CA PHE A 135 4.14 11.70 5.60
C PHE A 135 4.47 13.16 5.26
N ASN A 136 5.72 13.46 4.91
CA ASN A 136 6.11 14.77 4.41
C ASN A 136 5.41 15.09 3.08
N ARG A 137 5.41 14.16 2.12
CA ARG A 137 4.67 14.32 0.86
C ARG A 137 3.17 14.52 1.12
N LEU A 138 2.58 13.78 2.06
CA LEU A 138 1.17 13.94 2.42
C LEU A 138 0.88 15.34 2.99
N ALA A 139 1.77 15.86 3.84
CA ALA A 139 1.65 17.21 4.40
C ALA A 139 1.81 18.30 3.34
N GLU A 140 2.74 18.14 2.39
CA GLU A 140 2.93 19.06 1.27
C GLU A 140 1.68 19.12 0.37
N LYS A 141 1.10 17.96 0.04
CA LYS A 141 -0.14 17.87 -0.75
C LYS A 141 -1.33 18.48 -0.01
N GLN A 142 -1.44 18.23 1.29
CA GLN A 142 -2.45 18.87 2.15
C GLN A 142 -2.32 20.40 2.11
N ALA A 143 -1.11 20.92 2.30
CA ALA A 143 -0.86 22.35 2.30
C ALA A 143 -1.24 22.98 0.94
N GLU A 144 -0.80 22.38 -0.16
CA GLU A 144 -1.16 22.83 -1.52
C GLU A 144 -2.69 22.77 -1.77
N PHE A 145 -3.36 21.72 -1.28
CA PHE A 145 -4.80 21.60 -1.39
C PHE A 145 -5.52 22.72 -0.63
N GLN A 146 -5.06 23.04 0.58
CA GLN A 146 -5.67 24.04 1.45
C GLN A 146 -5.44 25.49 1.01
N VAL A 147 -4.39 25.78 0.23
CA VAL A 147 -4.18 27.14 -0.30
C VAL A 147 -5.41 27.59 -1.08
N SER A 148 -6.13 28.56 -0.52
CA SER A 148 -7.36 29.10 -1.08
C SER A 148 -7.36 30.62 -1.04
N MET A 149 -7.79 31.23 -2.14
CA MET A 149 -8.01 32.68 -2.20
C MET A 149 -9.25 33.10 -1.38
N LEU A 150 -10.11 32.16 -0.95
CA LEU A 150 -11.20 32.44 -0.01
C LEU A 150 -10.68 32.91 1.36
N GLU A 151 -9.52 32.42 1.81
CA GLU A 151 -8.93 32.85 3.09
C GLU A 151 -8.52 34.33 3.07
N ARG A 152 -8.37 34.92 1.89
CA ARG A 152 -8.08 36.35 1.71
C ARG A 152 -9.34 37.21 1.66
N MET A 153 -10.53 36.60 1.65
CA MET A 153 -11.79 37.33 1.66
C MET A 153 -12.02 37.92 3.05
N ASP A 154 -12.31 39.21 3.07
CA ASP A 154 -12.60 39.94 4.30
C ASP A 154 -14.08 39.74 4.70
N PHE A 155 -14.35 38.65 5.41
CA PHE A 155 -15.69 38.32 5.90
C PHE A 155 -16.20 39.30 6.98
N SER A 156 -15.34 40.13 7.57
CA SER A 156 -15.75 41.10 8.61
C SER A 156 -16.67 42.20 8.07
N LYS A 157 -16.66 42.41 6.76
CA LYS A 157 -17.55 43.37 6.06
C LYS A 157 -18.95 42.82 5.83
N LEU A 158 -19.17 41.53 6.02
CA LEU A 158 -20.46 40.86 5.84
C LEU A 158 -21.15 40.79 7.20
N LYS A 159 -22.35 41.35 7.30
CA LYS A 159 -23.06 41.56 8.58
C LYS A 159 -23.95 40.36 8.94
N THR A 160 -24.34 39.56 7.96
CA THR A 160 -25.27 38.45 8.12
C THR A 160 -24.71 37.14 7.56
N GLY A 161 -25.20 36.01 8.08
CA GLY A 161 -24.85 34.69 7.55
C GLY A 161 -25.29 34.49 6.10
N GLU A 162 -26.38 35.13 5.68
CA GLU A 162 -26.83 35.10 4.28
C GLU A 162 -25.82 35.80 3.36
N GLU A 163 -25.32 36.97 3.74
CA GLU A 163 -24.29 37.68 2.96
C GLU A 163 -23.00 36.85 2.85
N VAL A 164 -22.58 36.20 3.95
CA VAL A 164 -21.44 35.27 3.94
C VAL A 164 -21.68 34.10 2.99
N TYR A 165 -22.86 33.46 3.07
CA TYR A 165 -23.23 32.35 2.20
C TYR A 165 -23.21 32.76 0.72
N GLN A 166 -23.82 33.90 0.37
CA GLN A 166 -23.82 34.40 -1.00
C GLN A 166 -22.41 34.75 -1.49
N ALA A 167 -21.56 35.33 -0.64
CA ALA A 167 -20.17 35.61 -0.99
C ALA A 167 -19.38 34.32 -1.31
N ILE A 168 -19.51 33.28 -0.48
CA ILE A 168 -18.88 31.97 -0.71
C ILE A 168 -19.44 31.32 -1.97
N LYS A 169 -20.77 31.33 -2.14
CA LYS A 169 -21.45 30.72 -3.30
C LYS A 169 -21.04 31.34 -4.63
N ASN A 170 -20.81 32.65 -4.64
CA ASN A 170 -20.44 33.40 -5.85
C ASN A 170 -18.92 33.47 -6.08
N PHE A 171 -18.11 33.02 -5.12
CA PHE A 171 -16.67 32.97 -5.26
C PHE A 171 -16.25 31.98 -6.37
N ASN A 172 -15.41 32.45 -7.28
CA ASN A 172 -14.95 31.68 -8.46
C ASN A 172 -13.43 31.77 -8.69
N ASN A 173 -12.68 32.40 -7.78
CA ASN A 173 -11.24 32.58 -7.90
C ASN A 173 -10.46 31.45 -7.22
N TYR A 174 -10.79 30.19 -7.54
CA TYR A 174 -10.12 29.02 -6.99
C TYR A 174 -8.75 28.81 -7.65
N ASN A 175 -7.80 28.25 -6.91
CA ASN A 175 -6.48 27.91 -7.43
C ASN A 175 -6.54 26.65 -8.30
N SER A 176 -5.71 26.60 -9.35
CA SER A 176 -5.41 25.35 -10.04
C SER A 176 -4.77 24.35 -9.08
N LYS A 177 -5.01 23.06 -9.30
CA LYS A 177 -4.45 21.98 -8.50
C LYS A 177 -3.40 21.20 -9.28
N LYS A 178 -2.31 20.86 -8.61
CA LYS A 178 -1.19 20.13 -9.22
C LYS A 178 -1.51 18.65 -9.43
N GLU A 179 -2.36 18.08 -8.58
CA GLU A 179 -2.74 16.68 -8.63
C GLU A 179 -4.23 16.53 -8.86
N ALA A 180 -4.64 15.37 -9.36
CA ALA A 180 -6.05 15.01 -9.43
C ALA A 180 -6.54 14.39 -8.12
N ASN A 181 -5.66 13.76 -7.35
CA ASN A 181 -6.03 12.94 -6.20
C ASN A 181 -5.32 13.41 -4.95
N TYR A 182 -6.09 13.67 -3.90
CA TYR A 182 -5.57 14.12 -2.61
C TYR A 182 -6.12 13.27 -1.49
N SER A 183 -5.25 12.80 -0.60
CA SER A 183 -5.65 12.34 0.72
C SER A 183 -5.47 13.50 1.67
N ILE A 184 -6.58 14.04 2.17
CA ILE A 184 -6.59 15.23 3.02
C ILE A 184 -7.19 14.93 4.38
N LYS A 185 -6.76 15.68 5.38
CA LYS A 185 -7.25 15.56 6.75
C LYS A 185 -7.95 16.85 7.13
N PHE A 186 -9.24 16.77 7.45
CA PHE A 186 -10.00 17.91 7.95
C PHE A 186 -10.22 17.78 9.45
N LYS A 187 -10.16 18.92 10.14
CA LYS A 187 -10.58 19.04 11.53
C LYS A 187 -12.11 19.13 11.55
N VAL A 188 -12.78 18.18 12.18
CA VAL A 188 -14.25 18.11 12.26
C VAL A 188 -14.73 18.71 13.59
N THR A 189 -13.98 18.48 14.67
CA THR A 189 -14.20 19.10 15.99
C THR A 189 -12.85 19.45 16.62
N ASP A 190 -12.86 20.01 17.83
CA ASP A 190 -11.61 20.38 18.52
C ASP A 190 -10.65 19.23 18.77
N SER A 191 -11.17 18.01 18.91
CA SER A 191 -10.37 16.80 19.16
C SER A 191 -10.35 15.82 18.00
N LEU A 192 -11.24 15.96 17.01
CA LEU A 192 -11.42 14.98 15.95
C LEU A 192 -10.96 15.51 14.60
N PHE A 193 -10.17 14.67 13.94
CA PHE A 193 -9.87 14.83 12.53
C PHE A 193 -10.35 13.61 11.75
N THR A 194 -10.84 13.86 10.55
CA THR A 194 -11.25 12.83 9.61
C THR A 194 -10.45 12.96 8.32
N SER A 195 -10.02 11.81 7.80
CA SER A 195 -9.34 11.72 6.51
C SER A 195 -10.36 11.57 5.39
N TYR A 196 -10.16 12.30 4.30
CA TYR A 196 -10.98 12.25 3.10
C TYR A 196 -10.08 12.02 1.89
N TYR A 197 -10.58 11.25 0.93
CA TYR A 197 -9.97 11.16 -0.39
C TYR A 197 -10.74 12.03 -1.36
N VAL A 198 -10.08 13.04 -1.93
CA VAL A 198 -10.63 13.94 -2.93
C VAL A 198 -10.08 13.54 -4.28
N SER A 199 -10.97 13.25 -5.23
CA SER A 199 -10.63 13.00 -6.62
C SER A 199 -11.26 14.07 -7.50
N LEU A 200 -10.40 14.86 -8.15
CA LEU A 200 -10.75 15.88 -9.10
C LEU A 200 -10.90 15.25 -10.50
N PRO A 201 -11.79 15.80 -11.35
CA PRO A 201 -11.94 15.31 -12.71
C PRO A 201 -10.65 15.49 -13.51
N ASN A 202 -10.48 14.64 -14.52
CA ASN A 202 -9.42 14.81 -15.51
C ASN A 202 -9.54 16.19 -16.16
N ASN A 203 -8.42 16.92 -16.24
CA ASN A 203 -8.36 18.31 -16.70
C ASN A 203 -9.16 19.30 -15.84
N TYR A 204 -9.06 19.15 -14.51
CA TYR A 204 -9.64 20.10 -13.55
C TYR A 204 -9.28 21.56 -13.90
N ASP A 205 -10.33 22.34 -14.14
CA ASP A 205 -10.29 23.78 -14.35
C ASP A 205 -11.04 24.48 -13.20
N PRO A 206 -10.38 25.30 -12.37
CA PRO A 206 -11.00 25.97 -11.22
C PRO A 206 -12.11 26.95 -11.59
N LYS A 207 -12.23 27.36 -12.86
CA LYS A 207 -13.29 28.27 -13.34
C LYS A 207 -14.60 27.54 -13.66
N LYS A 208 -14.58 26.20 -13.74
CA LYS A 208 -15.77 25.38 -14.03
C LYS A 208 -16.42 24.88 -12.76
N ARG A 209 -17.73 24.65 -12.82
CA ARG A 209 -18.50 24.00 -11.76
C ARG A 209 -18.51 22.49 -11.99
N TYR A 210 -18.33 21.74 -10.92
CA TYR A 210 -18.36 20.27 -10.95
C TYR A 210 -19.39 19.76 -9.94
N ALA A 211 -20.06 18.67 -10.28
CA ALA A 211 -20.89 17.95 -9.32
C ALA A 211 -19.98 17.33 -8.26
N LEU A 212 -20.30 17.54 -6.99
CA LEU A 212 -19.63 16.90 -5.87
C LEU A 212 -20.40 15.63 -5.51
N MET A 213 -19.70 14.49 -5.52
CA MET A 213 -20.19 13.25 -4.97
C MET A 213 -19.44 12.96 -3.67
N PHE A 214 -20.17 12.76 -2.59
CA PHE A 214 -19.60 12.57 -1.26
C PHE A 214 -20.07 11.23 -0.70
N PHE A 215 -19.11 10.39 -0.30
CA PHE A 215 -19.36 9.13 0.37
C PHE A 215 -18.83 9.22 1.81
N LEU A 216 -19.64 8.77 2.76
CA LEU A 216 -19.31 8.70 4.19
C LEU A 216 -18.90 7.28 4.58
#